data_AF-A0A8M1KN85-F1
#
_entry.id   AF-A0A8M1KN85-F1
#
_cell.length_a   1.000
_cell.length_b   1.000
_cell.length_c   1.000
_cell.angle_alpha   90.00
_cell.angle_beta   90.00
_cell.angle_gamma   90.00
#
_symmetry.space_group_name_H-M   'P 1'
#
loop_
_entity.id
_entity.type
_entity.pdbx_description
1 polymer ?
#
loop_
_entity_poly.entity_id
_entity_poly.type
_entity_poly.pdbx_seq_one_letter_code
_entity_poly.pdbx_strand_id
1 'polypeptide(L)' 'MSNTEKVLITETDGSTALKNATFTDPYENAVRYMEKHNILQMFQEIAEKLVFDRPRDPLQAMLEQVQRKIKDREESRKSE' A
#
# COMPACT_ATOMS: atom_id res chain seq x y z
N MET A 1 58.91 -30.52 -10.05
CA MET A 1 57.51 -30.64 -9.61
C MET A 1 56.83 -29.31 -9.91
N SER A 2 56.03 -29.25 -10.97
CA SER A 2 55.26 -28.05 -11.34
C SER A 2 54.11 -27.87 -10.38
N ASN A 3 54.04 -26.72 -9.69
CA ASN A 3 52.81 -26.27 -9.06
C ASN A 3 52.22 -25.17 -9.93
N THR A 4 51.19 -25.56 -10.68
CA THR A 4 50.37 -24.67 -11.51
C THR A 4 49.55 -23.76 -10.59
N GLU A 5 49.72 -22.45 -10.75
CA GLU A 5 48.83 -21.46 -10.15
C GLU A 5 47.41 -21.65 -10.69
N LYS A 6 46.49 -22.03 -9.81
CA LYS A 6 45.07 -22.11 -10.14
C LYS A 6 44.46 -20.72 -9.90
N VAL A 7 44.58 -19.85 -10.90
CA VAL A 7 43.90 -18.56 -10.95
C VAL A 7 42.39 -18.84 -10.99
N LEU A 8 41.70 -18.59 -9.88
CA LEU A 8 40.25 -18.68 -9.80
C LEU A 8 39.68 -17.37 -10.35
N ILE A 9 39.33 -17.38 -11.63
CA ILE A 9 38.56 -16.31 -12.26
C ILE A 9 37.15 -16.39 -11.65
N THR A 10 36.87 -15.56 -10.65
CA THR A 10 35.49 -15.35 -10.20
C THR A 10 34.86 -14.39 -11.19
N GLU A 11 33.90 -14.91 -11.95
CA GLU A 11 33.04 -14.13 -12.82
C GLU A 11 32.44 -13.00 -11.99
N THR A 12 32.64 -11.77 -12.47
CA THR A 12 32.03 -10.56 -11.91
C THR A 12 30.53 -10.63 -12.16
N ASP A 13 29.82 -11.27 -11.25
CA ASP A 13 28.36 -11.21 -11.20
C ASP A 13 27.94 -9.75 -11.06
N GLY A 14 27.00 -9.33 -11.91
CA GLY A 14 26.41 -7.99 -11.98
C GLY A 14 25.63 -7.60 -10.73
N SER A 15 26.32 -7.50 -9.60
CA SER A 15 25.77 -7.22 -8.28
C SER A 15 26.32 -5.90 -7.74
N THR A 16 26.11 -4.81 -8.49
CA THR A 16 26.38 -3.45 -8.02
C THR A 16 25.21 -2.48 -8.21
N ALA A 17 24.01 -2.97 -8.57
CA ALA A 17 22.84 -2.12 -8.79
C ALA A 17 21.71 -2.25 -7.74
N LEU A 18 21.90 -2.95 -6.61
CA LEU A 18 20.84 -3.08 -5.61
C LEU A 18 21.34 -2.97 -4.16
N LYS A 19 22.13 -1.94 -3.84
CA LYS A 19 22.57 -1.73 -2.45
C LYS A 19 21.59 -0.99 -1.54
N ASN A 20 20.49 -0.43 -2.06
CA ASN A 20 19.55 0.37 -1.24
C ASN A 20 18.05 0.13 -1.48
N ALA A 21 17.64 -0.82 -2.32
CA ALA A 21 16.23 -1.18 -2.40
C ALA A 21 15.94 -2.17 -1.27
N THR A 22 15.40 -1.70 -0.15
CA THR A 22 14.76 -2.57 0.83
C THR A 22 13.62 -3.26 0.11
N PHE A 23 13.85 -4.49 -0.37
CA PHE A 23 12.80 -5.31 -0.95
C PHE A 23 11.87 -5.75 0.18
N THR A 24 10.95 -4.86 0.52
CA THR A 24 9.80 -5.17 1.39
C THR A 24 8.81 -6.00 0.59
N ASP A 25 8.34 -7.07 1.21
CA ASP A 25 7.33 -7.94 0.67
C ASP A 25 6.07 -7.12 0.27
N PRO A 26 5.55 -7.26 -0.96
CA PRO A 26 4.40 -6.49 -1.43
C PRO A 26 3.15 -6.68 -0.56
N TYR A 27 2.94 -7.86 0.00
CA TYR A 27 1.80 -8.14 0.88
C TYR A 27 1.98 -7.42 2.23
N GLU A 28 3.15 -7.50 2.83
CA GLU A 28 3.44 -6.77 4.08
C GLU A 28 3.27 -5.24 3.91
N ASN A 29 3.71 -4.69 2.78
CA ASN A 29 3.49 -3.28 2.45
C ASN A 29 2.01 -2.92 2.34
N ALA A 30 1.21 -3.78 1.71
CA ALA A 30 -0.23 -3.57 1.59
C ALA A 30 -0.91 -3.61 2.98
N VAL A 31 -0.54 -4.57 3.83
CA VAL A 31 -1.08 -4.68 5.21
C VAL A 31 -0.73 -3.44 6.03
N ARG A 32 0.54 -3.01 6.02
CA ARG A 32 0.97 -1.80 6.75
C ARG A 32 0.22 -0.55 6.28
N TYR A 33 -0.02 -0.42 4.97
CA TYR A 33 -0.78 0.70 4.43
C TYR A 33 -2.25 0.65 4.87
N MET A 34 -2.84 -0.54 4.83
CA MET A 34 -4.22 -0.79 5.25
C MET A 34 -4.45 -0.43 6.72
N GLU A 35 -3.53 -0.82 7.60
CA GLU A 35 -3.56 -0.49 9.03
C GLU A 35 -3.32 1.00 9.28
N LYS A 36 -2.24 1.56 8.73
CA LYS A 36 -1.87 2.97 8.93
C LYS A 36 -2.98 3.94 8.54
N HIS A 37 -3.73 3.62 7.49
CA HIS A 37 -4.79 4.47 6.95
C HIS A 37 -6.19 4.02 7.36
N ASN A 38 -6.33 3.04 8.26
CA ASN A 38 -7.61 2.50 8.73
C ASN A 38 -8.56 2.13 7.57
N ILE A 39 -8.01 1.54 6.52
CA ILE A 39 -8.72 1.32 5.26
C ILE A 39 -9.91 0.38 5.47
N LEU A 40 -9.74 -0.70 6.24
CA LEU A 40 -10.84 -1.63 6.52
C LEU A 40 -12.01 -0.93 7.22
N GLN A 41 -11.73 -0.11 8.23
CA GLN A 41 -12.78 0.63 8.94
C GLN A 41 -13.51 1.60 8.00
N MET A 42 -12.77 2.31 7.15
CA MET A 42 -13.36 3.22 6.17
C MET A 42 -14.36 2.49 5.24
N PHE A 43 -13.98 1.31 4.73
CA PHE A 43 -14.86 0.51 3.89
C PHE A 43 -16.03 -0.12 4.65
N GLN A 44 -15.83 -0.55 5.90
CA GLN A 44 -16.90 -1.10 6.75
C GLN A 44 -18.00 -0.07 7.00
N GLU A 45 -17.64 1.16 7.36
CA GLU A 45 -18.60 2.25 7.60
C GLU A 45 -19.40 2.60 6.33
N ILE A 46 -18.75 2.55 5.16
CA ILE A 46 -19.41 2.79 3.87
C ILE A 46 -20.38 1.66 3.54
N ALA A 47 -19.93 0.41 3.72
CA ALA A 47 -20.72 -0.77 3.45
C ALA A 47 -21.94 -0.85 4.37
N GLU A 48 -21.79 -0.52 5.65
CA GLU A 48 -22.88 -0.47 6.63
C GLU A 48 -24.01 0.46 6.17
N LYS A 49 -23.68 1.69 5.79
CA LYS A 49 -24.64 2.65 5.26
C LYS A 49 -25.29 2.14 3.98
N LEU A 50 -24.51 1.52 3.09
CA LEU A 50 -25.02 0.98 1.83
C LEU A 50 -26.07 -0.12 2.04
N VAL A 51 -25.82 -1.06 2.96
CA VAL A 51 -26.75 -2.18 3.23
C VAL A 51 -27.96 -1.75 4.06
N PHE A 52 -27.79 -0.70 4.87
CA PHE A 52 -28.87 -0.10 5.66
C PHE A 52 -29.82 0.73 4.78
N ASP A 53 -29.29 1.71 4.05
CA ASP A 53 -30.08 2.66 3.25
C ASP A 53 -30.63 2.02 1.97
N ARG A 54 -29.96 0.99 1.44
CA ARG A 54 -30.32 0.27 0.20
C ARG A 54 -30.67 1.22 -0.95
N PRO A 55 -29.77 2.15 -1.32
CA PRO A 55 -30.05 3.13 -2.36
C PRO A 55 -30.28 2.44 -3.70
N ARG A 56 -31.09 3.08 -4.55
CA ARG A 56 -31.37 2.59 -5.92
C ARG A 56 -30.10 2.48 -6.77
N ASP A 57 -29.13 3.35 -6.53
CA ASP A 57 -27.80 3.32 -7.15
C ASP A 57 -26.72 3.21 -6.06
N PRO A 58 -26.20 2.00 -5.79
CA PRO A 58 -25.22 1.78 -4.73
C PRO A 58 -23.84 2.34 -5.05
N LEU A 59 -23.46 2.41 -6.33
CA LEU A 59 -22.14 2.92 -6.72
C LEU A 59 -22.09 4.44 -6.58
N GLN A 60 -23.16 5.13 -7.00
CA GLN A 60 -23.29 6.57 -6.79
C GLN A 60 -23.28 6.93 -5.30
N ALA A 61 -24.04 6.19 -4.48
CA ALA A 61 -24.05 6.39 -3.04
C ALA A 61 -22.67 6.16 -2.40
N MET A 62 -21.91 5.17 -2.87
CA MET A 62 -20.53 4.92 -2.39
C MET A 62 -19.60 6.09 -2.73
N LEU A 63 -19.68 6.63 -3.94
CA LEU A 63 -18.90 7.80 -4.36
C LEU A 63 -19.20 9.01 -3.47
N GLU A 64 -20.47 9.31 -3.23
CA GLU A 64 -20.90 10.41 -2.37
C GLU A 64 -20.41 10.25 -0.93
N GLN A 65 -20.41 9.03 -0.40
CA GLN A 65 -19.87 8.75 0.92
C GLN A 65 -18.37 9.04 1.02
N VAL A 66 -17.58 8.64 0.01
CA VAL A 66 -16.15 8.94 -0.04
C VAL A 66 -15.91 10.45 -0.13
N GLN A 67 -16.66 11.16 -0.98
CA GLN A 67 -16.57 12.62 -1.11
C GLN A 67 -16.87 13.35 0.21
N ARG A 68 -17.92 12.92 0.94
CA ARG A 68 -18.23 13.47 2.27
C ARG A 68 -17.08 13.28 3.25
N LYS A 69 -16.52 12.07 3.35
CA LYS A 69 -15.38 11.79 4.23
C LYS A 69 -14.14 12.64 3.92
N ILE A 70 -13.87 12.92 2.65
CA ILE A 70 -12.78 13.81 2.23
C ILE A 70 -13.05 15.24 2.74
N LYS A 71 -14.26 15.74 2.51
CA LYS A 71 -14.68 17.07 2.95
C LYS A 71 -14.57 17.23 4.48
N ASP A 72 -15.09 16.27 5.25
CA ASP A 72 -15.05 16.30 6.72
C ASP A 72 -13.60 16.37 7.24
N ARG A 73 -12.68 15.63 6.61
CA ARG A 73 -11.25 15.65 6.93
C ARG A 73 -10.61 17.00 6.62
N GLU A 74 -10.96 17.62 5.50
CA GLU A 74 -10.45 18.94 5.12
C GLU A 74 -10.97 20.04 6.04
N GLU A 75 -12.23 19.96 6.46
CA GLU A 75 -12.82 20.89 7.42
C GLU A 75 -12.15 20.79 8.79
N SER A 76 -11.94 19.56 9.29
CA SER A 76 -11.23 19.30 10.55
C SER A 76 -9.81 19.88 10.56
N ARG A 77 -9.12 19.85 9.42
CA ARG A 77 -7.76 20.41 9.26
C ARG A 77 -7.71 21.93 9.15
N LYS A 78 -8.81 22.58 8.80
CA LYS A 78 -8.89 24.06 8.73
C LYS A 78 -9.23 24.69 10.07
N SER A 79 -9.78 23.91 11.00
CA SER A 79 -10.12 24.34 12.36
C SER A 79 -8.97 24.20 13.37
N GLU A 80 -7.82 23.64 12.95
CA GLU A 80 -6.55 23.58 13.70
C GLU A 80 -5.66 24.78 13.36
#